data_AF-A0A420Y6U9-F1
#
_entry.id   AF-A0A420Y6U9-F1
#
_cell.length_a   1.000
_cell.length_b   1.000
_cell.length_c   1.000
_cell.angle_alpha   90.00
_cell.angle_beta   90.00
_cell.angle_gamma   90.00
#
_symmetry.space_group_name_H-M   'P 1'
#
loop_
_entity.id
_entity.type
_entity.pdbx_description
1 polymer ?
#
loop_
_entity_poly.entity_id
_entity_poly.type
_entity_poly.pdbx_seq_one_letter_code
_entity_poly.pdbx_strand_id
1 'polypeptide(L)'
;MKEFQADIQELNNRGIHGYLKENTRAFSSMVQVLSFEVAIANTGNWQIHLQAASFLFDQIMEQRGRAEDGSPCWYRLLRELGDGPVVPHSVPAIHQPWNADQASLRFFTASLLFFDTISATALEQSPSLQKYHNHLLTTFPMCCASHPSLACKPYLDMEDYFGVPNWVFLAIGRIASLAAWKREQKQANSLSITCLVARAVDIEQDLRTRTIELDLWLNSLPPTQVVVVDPSNPLSTPTFAPYDRALISRIWAQAALTYLLVVVSGWQPSNTDIRTSITTTISLLQRLSSPVSLRTVVWPFAVTGCLATLCQEQFFRDLVTSMGPLQAFGTVREALQVMEHVWGRRDCLELMPDTWNFGASFVSLGHPALLV
;
A
#
# COMPACT_ATOMS: atom_id res chain seq x y z
N MET A 1 -23.41 -1.86 9.76
CA MET A 1 -23.62 -3.31 10.00
C MET A 1 -24.94 -3.82 9.41
N LYS A 2 -26.10 -3.17 9.65
CA LYS A 2 -27.39 -3.57 9.05
C LYS A 2 -27.41 -3.49 7.52
N GLU A 3 -26.87 -2.41 6.95
CA GLU A 3 -26.76 -2.25 5.49
C GLU A 3 -25.81 -3.30 4.87
N PHE A 4 -24.64 -3.53 5.47
CA PHE A 4 -23.72 -4.61 5.06
C PHE A 4 -24.35 -6.01 5.07
N GLN A 5 -25.16 -6.33 6.09
CA GLN A 5 -25.88 -7.59 6.16
C GLN A 5 -26.98 -7.68 5.09
N ALA A 6 -27.63 -6.56 4.76
CA ALA A 6 -28.60 -6.49 3.66
C ALA A 6 -27.91 -6.69 2.30
N ASP A 7 -26.76 -6.05 2.06
CA ASP A 7 -25.97 -6.19 0.84
C ASP A 7 -25.50 -7.65 0.63
N ILE A 8 -25.00 -8.31 1.69
CA ILE A 8 -24.59 -9.72 1.62
C ILE A 8 -25.79 -10.66 1.42
N GLN A 9 -26.92 -10.41 2.07
CA GLN A 9 -28.13 -11.21 1.87
C GLN A 9 -28.67 -11.06 0.44
N GLU A 10 -28.60 -9.86 -0.12
CA GLU A 10 -29.01 -9.60 -1.50
C GLU A 10 -28.07 -10.30 -2.50
N LEU A 11 -26.75 -10.26 -2.26
CA LEU A 11 -25.75 -10.98 -3.07
C LEU A 11 -25.96 -12.51 -3.03
N ASN A 12 -26.20 -13.07 -1.84
CA ASN A 12 -26.43 -14.50 -1.65
C ASN A 12 -27.75 -15.00 -2.26
N ASN A 13 -28.79 -14.16 -2.27
CA ASN A 13 -30.12 -14.54 -2.77
C ASN A 13 -30.24 -14.51 -4.29
N ARG A 14 -29.42 -13.71 -5.00
CA ARG A 14 -29.66 -13.39 -6.42
C ARG A 14 -28.53 -13.80 -7.37
N GLY A 15 -27.34 -14.13 -6.86
CA GLY A 15 -26.18 -14.43 -7.69
C GLY A 15 -25.60 -13.19 -8.39
N ILE A 16 -24.39 -13.33 -8.93
CA ILE A 16 -23.55 -12.21 -9.43
C ILE A 16 -23.96 -11.75 -10.85
N HIS A 17 -24.82 -12.53 -11.53
CA HIS A 17 -25.17 -12.32 -12.92
C HIS A 17 -26.31 -11.31 -13.09
N GLY A 18 -25.97 -10.03 -13.27
CA GLY A 18 -26.91 -9.02 -13.79
C GLY A 18 -26.76 -7.58 -13.27
N TYR A 19 -25.93 -7.36 -12.25
CA TYR A 19 -26.06 -6.17 -11.40
C TYR A 19 -24.69 -5.60 -11.01
N LEU A 20 -23.96 -5.02 -11.99
CA LEU A 20 -22.61 -4.49 -11.76
C LEU A 20 -22.61 -3.44 -10.63
N LYS A 21 -23.61 -2.57 -10.58
CA LYS A 21 -23.74 -1.52 -9.56
C LYS A 21 -23.89 -2.09 -8.15
N GLU A 22 -24.73 -3.11 -8.01
CA GLU A 22 -24.97 -3.80 -6.74
C GLU A 22 -23.70 -4.54 -6.30
N ASN A 23 -23.02 -5.23 -7.21
CA ASN A 23 -21.74 -5.88 -6.92
C ASN A 23 -20.67 -4.85 -6.49
N THR A 24 -20.57 -3.70 -7.17
CA THR A 24 -19.61 -2.65 -6.79
C THR A 24 -19.96 -1.98 -5.47
N ARG A 25 -21.25 -1.88 -5.13
CA ARG A 25 -21.72 -1.39 -3.82
C ARG A 25 -21.40 -2.38 -2.71
N ALA A 26 -21.73 -3.66 -2.87
CA ALA A 26 -21.39 -4.70 -1.90
C ALA A 26 -19.86 -4.78 -1.68
N PHE A 27 -19.09 -4.70 -2.77
CA PHE A 27 -17.63 -4.58 -2.72
C PHE A 27 -17.17 -3.36 -1.90
N SER A 28 -17.73 -2.18 -2.18
CA SER A 28 -17.43 -0.93 -1.46
C SER A 28 -17.74 -1.08 0.05
N SER A 29 -18.89 -1.65 0.39
CA SER A 29 -19.31 -1.94 1.77
C SER A 29 -18.32 -2.88 2.48
N MET A 30 -17.81 -3.92 1.82
CA MET A 30 -16.80 -4.82 2.38
C MET A 30 -15.49 -4.09 2.70
N VAL A 31 -14.99 -3.28 1.77
CA VAL A 31 -13.74 -2.51 1.97
C VAL A 31 -13.92 -1.43 3.04
N GLN A 32 -15.11 -0.85 3.17
CA GLN A 32 -15.42 0.09 4.24
C GLN A 32 -15.42 -0.57 5.63
N VAL A 33 -16.00 -1.77 5.76
CA VAL A 33 -15.95 -2.56 7.01
C VAL A 33 -14.50 -2.90 7.35
N LEU A 34 -13.72 -3.38 6.36
CA LEU A 34 -12.29 -3.63 6.52
C LEU A 34 -11.54 -2.40 7.03
N SER A 35 -11.76 -1.23 6.41
CA SER A 35 -11.14 0.03 6.81
C SER A 35 -11.47 0.40 8.25
N PHE A 36 -12.72 0.18 8.67
CA PHE A 36 -13.16 0.44 10.04
C PHE A 36 -12.48 -0.51 11.04
N GLU A 37 -12.45 -1.82 10.76
CA GLU A 37 -11.80 -2.81 11.63
C GLU A 37 -10.32 -2.52 11.84
N VAL A 38 -9.64 -2.09 10.79
CA VAL A 38 -8.22 -1.74 10.84
C VAL A 38 -8.00 -0.44 11.61
N ALA A 39 -8.86 0.57 11.42
CA ALA A 39 -8.78 1.83 12.15
C ALA A 39 -8.97 1.67 13.67
N ILE A 40 -9.80 0.71 14.10
CA ILE A 40 -10.00 0.40 15.53
C ILE A 40 -9.02 -0.67 16.06
N ALA A 41 -8.08 -1.13 15.24
CA ALA A 41 -7.16 -2.23 15.55
C ALA A 41 -7.90 -3.46 16.11
N ASN A 42 -9.01 -3.86 15.47
CA ASN A 42 -9.72 -5.09 15.81
C ASN A 42 -9.04 -6.28 15.11
N THR A 43 -8.30 -7.04 15.89
CA THR A 43 -7.17 -7.86 15.42
C THR A 43 -7.57 -9.22 14.81
N GLY A 44 -8.85 -9.58 14.81
CA GLY A 44 -9.30 -10.93 14.43
C GLY A 44 -9.97 -11.08 13.05
N ASN A 45 -10.61 -10.03 12.51
CA ASN A 45 -11.59 -10.21 11.43
C ASN A 45 -11.20 -9.58 10.09
N TRP A 46 -10.21 -8.69 10.07
CA TRP A 46 -9.86 -7.93 8.87
C TRP A 46 -9.45 -8.85 7.69
N GLN A 47 -8.82 -10.01 7.98
CA GLN A 47 -8.43 -10.97 6.94
C GLN A 47 -9.62 -11.58 6.23
N ILE A 48 -10.70 -11.87 6.95
CA ILE A 48 -11.93 -12.44 6.37
C ILE A 48 -12.54 -11.42 5.42
N HIS A 49 -12.60 -10.16 5.84
CA HIS A 49 -13.12 -9.07 5.01
C HIS A 49 -12.23 -8.76 3.82
N LEU A 50 -10.90 -8.80 3.98
CA LEU A 50 -9.95 -8.65 2.87
C LEU A 50 -10.13 -9.78 1.85
N GLN A 51 -10.16 -11.04 2.28
CA GLN A 51 -10.34 -12.19 1.38
C GLN A 51 -11.67 -12.13 0.64
N ALA A 52 -12.76 -11.81 1.35
CA ALA A 52 -14.08 -11.66 0.74
C ALA A 52 -14.10 -10.52 -0.30
N ALA A 53 -13.53 -9.36 0.02
CA ALA A 53 -13.46 -8.22 -0.89
C ALA A 53 -12.56 -8.51 -2.10
N SER A 54 -11.40 -9.15 -1.90
CA SER A 54 -10.52 -9.58 -2.98
C SER A 54 -11.21 -10.57 -3.91
N PHE A 55 -11.93 -11.55 -3.37
CA PHE A 55 -12.68 -12.53 -4.15
C PHE A 55 -13.79 -11.87 -5.00
N LEU A 56 -14.59 -10.99 -4.40
CA LEU A 56 -15.65 -10.28 -5.12
C LEU A 56 -15.07 -9.36 -6.21
N PHE A 57 -13.98 -8.65 -5.90
CA PHE A 57 -13.27 -7.84 -6.89
C PHE A 57 -12.75 -8.69 -8.06
N ASP A 58 -12.17 -9.84 -7.78
CA ASP A 58 -11.72 -10.80 -8.79
C ASP A 58 -12.87 -11.19 -9.71
N GLN A 59 -14.01 -11.58 -9.14
CA GLN A 59 -15.19 -11.95 -9.91
C GLN A 59 -15.73 -10.80 -10.77
N ILE A 60 -15.74 -9.57 -10.26
CA ILE A 60 -16.13 -8.39 -11.04
C ILE A 60 -15.18 -8.20 -12.24
N MET A 61 -13.87 -8.29 -12.02
CA MET A 61 -12.86 -8.18 -13.07
C MET A 61 -12.96 -9.30 -14.11
N GLU A 62 -13.15 -10.54 -13.67
CA GLU A 62 -13.23 -11.72 -14.53
C GLU A 62 -14.50 -11.72 -15.40
N GLN A 63 -15.64 -11.30 -14.84
CA GLN A 63 -16.93 -11.36 -15.55
C GLN A 63 -17.20 -10.13 -16.41
N ARG A 64 -16.78 -8.94 -15.96
CA ARG A 64 -17.16 -7.64 -16.57
C ARG A 64 -15.97 -6.77 -16.93
N GLY A 65 -14.82 -7.00 -16.30
CA GLY A 65 -13.58 -6.27 -16.51
C GLY A 65 -12.62 -6.94 -17.50
N ARG A 66 -13.10 -7.80 -18.40
CA ARG A 66 -12.29 -8.38 -19.50
C ARG A 66 -12.69 -7.81 -20.86
N ALA A 67 -11.69 -7.62 -21.72
CA ALA A 67 -11.87 -7.38 -23.14
C ALA A 67 -12.19 -8.69 -23.88
N GLU A 68 -12.50 -8.58 -25.17
CA GLU A 68 -12.84 -9.75 -26.02
C GLU A 68 -11.66 -10.71 -26.19
N ASP A 69 -10.43 -10.21 -26.12
CA ASP A 69 -9.18 -10.99 -26.11
C ASP A 69 -8.85 -11.61 -24.74
N GLY A 70 -9.72 -11.39 -23.74
CA GLY A 70 -9.53 -11.84 -22.37
C GLY A 70 -8.60 -10.94 -21.55
N SER A 71 -7.98 -9.89 -22.09
CA SER A 71 -7.14 -8.99 -21.31
C SER A 71 -7.95 -8.18 -20.28
N PRO A 72 -7.38 -7.82 -19.11
CA PRO A 72 -8.04 -6.93 -18.16
C PRO A 72 -8.34 -5.56 -18.80
N CYS A 73 -9.55 -5.05 -18.60
CA CYS A 73 -10.05 -3.81 -19.19
C CYS A 73 -10.88 -3.01 -18.18
N TRP A 74 -10.19 -2.34 -17.27
CA TRP A 74 -10.78 -1.45 -16.26
C TRP A 74 -11.72 -0.39 -16.84
N TYR A 75 -11.36 0.18 -17.99
CA TYR A 75 -12.17 1.17 -18.69
C TYR A 75 -13.60 0.68 -18.98
N ARG A 76 -13.77 -0.61 -19.29
CA ARG A 76 -15.08 -1.21 -19.55
C ARG A 76 -15.99 -1.14 -18.33
N LEU A 77 -15.47 -1.43 -17.13
CA LEU A 77 -16.21 -1.33 -15.87
C LEU A 77 -16.63 0.11 -15.60
N LEU A 78 -15.69 1.05 -15.71
CA LEU A 78 -15.98 2.47 -15.49
C LEU A 78 -17.04 2.99 -16.47
N ARG A 79 -16.97 2.59 -17.74
CA ARG A 79 -17.96 2.99 -18.75
C ARG A 79 -19.35 2.43 -18.43
N GLU A 80 -19.44 1.17 -17.99
CA GLU A 80 -20.71 0.55 -17.64
C GLU A 80 -21.36 1.17 -16.39
N LEU A 81 -20.55 1.63 -15.42
CA LEU A 81 -21.05 2.37 -14.25
C LEU A 81 -21.44 3.82 -14.58
N GLY A 82 -20.92 4.36 -15.67
CA GLY A 82 -21.24 5.68 -16.18
C GLY A 82 -22.51 5.68 -17.02
N ASP A 83 -23.69 5.65 -16.39
CA ASP A 83 -24.99 5.78 -17.08
C ASP A 83 -25.16 7.17 -17.75
N GLY A 84 -24.45 7.45 -18.85
CA GLY A 84 -24.59 8.73 -19.56
C GLY A 84 -23.87 8.77 -20.91
N PRO A 85 -24.32 9.67 -21.83
CA PRO A 85 -23.66 9.86 -23.10
C PRO A 85 -22.21 10.29 -22.86
N VAL A 86 -21.29 9.61 -23.56
CA VAL A 86 -19.87 9.91 -23.62
C VAL A 86 -19.71 11.42 -23.76
N VAL A 87 -19.15 12.09 -22.74
CA VAL A 87 -18.65 13.46 -22.93
C VAL A 87 -17.76 13.38 -24.16
N PRO A 88 -18.03 14.14 -25.25
CA PRO A 88 -17.34 13.97 -26.51
C PRO A 88 -15.84 13.99 -26.27
N HIS A 89 -15.11 13.21 -27.08
CA HIS A 89 -13.65 13.00 -27.07
C HIS A 89 -12.78 14.29 -27.15
N SER A 90 -13.37 15.47 -26.97
CA SER A 90 -12.78 16.80 -27.03
C SER A 90 -12.40 17.39 -25.66
N VAL A 91 -12.68 16.73 -24.54
CA VAL A 91 -12.17 17.17 -23.22
C VAL A 91 -10.87 16.41 -22.92
N PRO A 92 -9.74 17.10 -22.67
CA PRO A 92 -8.52 16.42 -22.24
C PRO A 92 -8.83 15.56 -21.00
N ALA A 93 -8.36 14.31 -20.99
CA ALA A 93 -8.60 13.28 -19.96
C ALA A 93 -8.20 13.69 -18.51
N ILE A 94 -7.70 14.91 -18.33
CA ILE A 94 -7.18 15.48 -17.09
C ILE A 94 -8.33 15.83 -16.11
N HIS A 95 -9.55 16.06 -16.61
CA HIS A 95 -10.70 16.44 -15.78
C HIS A 95 -12.02 15.76 -16.19
N GLN A 96 -12.02 14.46 -16.45
CA GLN A 96 -13.28 13.73 -16.60
C GLN A 96 -13.96 13.65 -15.21
N PRO A 97 -15.12 14.31 -14.99
CA PRO A 97 -15.81 14.19 -13.72
C PRO A 97 -16.35 12.76 -13.59
N TRP A 98 -15.90 12.05 -12.57
CA TRP A 98 -16.41 10.73 -12.23
C TRP A 98 -17.74 10.87 -11.52
N ASN A 99 -18.73 10.03 -11.89
CA ASN A 99 -19.94 9.92 -11.07
C ASN A 99 -19.65 9.22 -9.74
N ALA A 100 -20.62 9.20 -8.82
CA ALA A 100 -20.45 8.59 -7.51
C ALA A 100 -20.04 7.10 -7.58
N ASP A 101 -20.67 6.31 -8.45
CA ASP A 101 -20.38 4.87 -8.59
C ASP A 101 -18.94 4.64 -9.12
N GLN A 102 -18.51 5.42 -10.11
CA GLN A 102 -17.16 5.37 -10.68
C GLN A 102 -16.10 5.81 -9.67
N ALA A 103 -16.34 6.91 -8.96
CA ALA A 103 -15.43 7.41 -7.94
C ALA A 103 -15.31 6.43 -6.76
N SER A 104 -16.45 5.85 -6.33
CA SER A 104 -16.51 4.81 -5.30
C SER A 104 -15.68 3.60 -5.70
N LEU A 105 -15.92 3.04 -6.88
CA LEU A 105 -15.15 1.90 -7.37
C LEU A 105 -13.65 2.19 -7.40
N ARG A 106 -13.24 3.36 -7.93
CA ARG A 106 -11.82 3.76 -7.98
C ARG A 106 -11.20 3.81 -6.58
N PHE A 107 -11.85 4.48 -5.63
CA PHE A 107 -11.36 4.65 -4.26
C PHE A 107 -11.28 3.31 -3.51
N PHE A 108 -12.33 2.51 -3.55
CA PHE A 108 -12.36 1.23 -2.82
C PHE A 108 -11.46 0.18 -3.46
N THR A 109 -11.25 0.20 -4.78
CA THR A 109 -10.22 -0.64 -5.42
C THR A 109 -8.82 -0.21 -5.02
N ALA A 110 -8.51 1.10 -5.01
CA ALA A 110 -7.21 1.57 -4.51
C ALA A 110 -6.97 1.14 -3.06
N SER A 111 -8.01 1.26 -2.21
CA SER A 111 -7.96 0.83 -0.81
C SER A 111 -7.75 -0.67 -0.67
N LEU A 112 -8.46 -1.48 -1.44
CA LEU A 112 -8.28 -2.93 -1.46
C LEU A 112 -6.86 -3.32 -1.86
N LEU A 113 -6.33 -2.74 -2.94
CA LEU A 113 -4.95 -3.00 -3.38
C LEU A 113 -3.97 -2.65 -2.26
N PHE A 114 -4.16 -1.51 -1.59
CA PHE A 114 -3.33 -1.09 -0.48
C PHE A 114 -3.34 -2.12 0.66
N PHE A 115 -4.52 -2.52 1.12
CA PHE A 115 -4.65 -3.53 2.18
C PHE A 115 -4.05 -4.89 1.76
N ASP A 116 -4.32 -5.36 0.54
CA ASP A 116 -3.78 -6.61 0.00
C ASP A 116 -2.23 -6.59 -0.04
N THR A 117 -1.65 -5.51 -0.55
CA THR A 117 -0.18 -5.42 -0.69
C THR A 117 0.53 -5.25 0.65
N ILE A 118 0.00 -4.42 1.56
CA ILE A 118 0.62 -4.22 2.87
C ILE A 118 0.47 -5.48 3.72
N SER A 119 -0.71 -6.12 3.71
CA SER A 119 -0.93 -7.38 4.43
C SER A 119 -0.03 -8.51 3.92
N ALA A 120 0.27 -8.56 2.62
CA ALA A 120 1.18 -9.54 2.03
C ALA A 120 2.59 -9.49 2.67
N THR A 121 3.05 -8.31 3.12
CA THR A 121 4.33 -8.17 3.83
C THR A 121 4.32 -8.81 5.22
N ALA A 122 3.17 -8.78 5.93
CA ALA A 122 2.98 -9.39 7.24
C ALA A 122 2.70 -10.90 7.15
N LEU A 123 2.01 -11.34 6.09
CA LEU A 123 1.67 -12.74 5.86
C LEU A 123 2.78 -13.52 5.12
N GLU A 124 3.77 -12.80 4.60
CA GLU A 124 4.84 -13.31 3.74
C GLU A 124 4.32 -14.09 2.55
N GLN A 125 3.28 -13.55 1.94
CA GLN A 125 2.65 -14.11 0.75
C GLN A 125 2.83 -13.13 -0.39
N SER A 126 2.60 -13.60 -1.63
CA SER A 126 2.43 -12.69 -2.74
C SER A 126 1.07 -11.96 -2.58
N PRO A 127 0.97 -10.66 -2.90
CA PRO A 127 -0.32 -9.97 -2.91
C PRO A 127 -1.32 -10.72 -3.80
N SER A 128 -2.52 -10.99 -3.31
CA SER A 128 -3.51 -11.82 -4.03
C SER A 128 -3.98 -11.14 -5.33
N LEU A 129 -3.97 -9.81 -5.35
CA LEU A 129 -4.41 -9.00 -6.49
C LEU A 129 -3.25 -8.51 -7.37
N GLN A 130 -2.04 -9.06 -7.17
CA GLN A 130 -0.84 -8.68 -7.92
C GLN A 130 -1.03 -8.77 -9.44
N LYS A 131 -1.85 -9.70 -9.93
CA LYS A 131 -2.17 -9.85 -11.37
C LYS A 131 -2.81 -8.59 -11.99
N TYR A 132 -3.46 -7.74 -11.20
CA TYR A 132 -4.08 -6.49 -11.66
C TYR A 132 -3.19 -5.25 -11.46
N HIS A 133 -2.08 -5.36 -10.71
CA HIS A 133 -1.23 -4.22 -10.35
C HIS A 133 -0.73 -3.45 -11.57
N ASN A 134 -0.13 -4.14 -12.53
CA ASN A 134 0.35 -3.50 -13.75
C ASN A 134 -0.81 -2.78 -14.44
N HIS A 135 -1.87 -3.51 -14.79
CA HIS A 135 -3.06 -2.98 -15.48
C HIS A 135 -3.63 -1.71 -14.84
N LEU A 136 -3.70 -1.63 -13.51
CA LEU A 136 -4.33 -0.53 -12.80
C LEU A 136 -3.37 0.63 -12.45
N LEU A 137 -2.09 0.34 -12.21
CA LEU A 137 -1.14 1.27 -11.59
C LEU A 137 -0.03 1.75 -12.53
N THR A 138 0.16 1.12 -13.70
CA THR A 138 1.12 1.59 -14.71
C THR A 138 0.42 2.25 -15.88
N THR A 139 1.09 3.21 -16.50
CA THR A 139 0.61 3.87 -17.71
C THR A 139 0.79 2.93 -18.90
N PHE A 140 -0.29 2.65 -19.62
CA PHE A 140 -0.24 1.90 -20.88
C PHE A 140 -0.73 2.75 -22.05
N PRO A 141 -0.08 2.65 -23.21
CA PRO A 141 -0.56 3.32 -24.42
C PRO A 141 -1.91 2.74 -24.90
N MET A 142 -2.21 1.49 -24.57
CA MET A 142 -3.45 0.82 -24.94
C MET A 142 -3.82 -0.22 -23.90
N CYS A 143 -5.07 -0.23 -23.42
CA CYS A 143 -5.53 -1.23 -22.46
C CYS A 143 -6.02 -2.53 -23.14
N CYS A 144 -6.63 -2.44 -24.33
CA CYS A 144 -6.99 -3.57 -25.17
C CYS A 144 -7.22 -3.10 -26.63
N ALA A 145 -7.29 -4.03 -27.58
CA ALA A 145 -7.43 -3.71 -29.01
C ALA A 145 -8.66 -2.84 -29.35
N SER A 146 -9.72 -2.96 -28.57
CA SER A 146 -10.98 -2.21 -28.74
C SER A 146 -10.99 -0.82 -28.09
N HIS A 147 -9.96 -0.47 -27.33
CA HIS A 147 -9.90 0.80 -26.59
C HIS A 147 -8.49 1.43 -26.68
N PRO A 148 -8.26 2.31 -27.65
CA PRO A 148 -7.08 3.17 -27.64
C PRO A 148 -7.20 4.12 -26.45
N SER A 149 -6.46 3.84 -25.38
CA SER A 149 -6.42 4.70 -24.21
C SER A 149 -5.53 5.91 -24.50
N LEU A 150 -6.06 7.11 -24.33
CA LEU A 150 -5.31 8.38 -24.32
C LEU A 150 -4.34 8.49 -23.12
N ALA A 151 -3.99 7.39 -22.47
CA ALA A 151 -3.50 7.39 -21.10
C ALA A 151 -2.04 7.86 -21.04
N CYS A 152 -1.85 9.15 -20.73
CA CYS A 152 -0.62 9.69 -20.16
C CYS A 152 -0.52 9.42 -18.64
N LYS A 153 -1.53 8.79 -18.03
CA LYS A 153 -1.62 8.52 -16.58
C LYS A 153 -2.21 7.13 -16.28
N PRO A 154 -1.85 6.51 -15.14
CA PRO A 154 -2.44 5.24 -14.70
C PRO A 154 -3.92 5.37 -14.33
N TYR A 155 -4.65 4.25 -14.27
CA TYR A 155 -6.07 4.27 -13.87
C TYR A 155 -6.25 4.69 -12.41
N LEU A 156 -5.38 4.21 -11.53
CA LEU A 156 -5.35 4.55 -10.11
C LEU A 156 -3.98 5.13 -9.76
N ASP A 157 -3.98 6.22 -8.99
CA ASP A 157 -2.77 6.84 -8.47
C ASP A 157 -2.76 6.72 -6.94
N MET A 158 -1.94 5.82 -6.43
CA MET A 158 -1.80 5.54 -5.01
C MET A 158 -1.22 6.73 -4.24
N GLU A 159 -0.55 7.67 -4.92
CA GLU A 159 -0.04 8.88 -4.29
C GLU A 159 -1.19 9.81 -3.88
N ASP A 160 -2.24 9.86 -4.70
CA ASP A 160 -3.42 10.69 -4.40
C ASP A 160 -4.32 10.07 -3.31
N TYR A 161 -4.32 8.75 -3.13
CA TYR A 161 -5.13 8.07 -2.11
C TYR A 161 -4.40 7.85 -0.78
N PHE A 162 -3.13 7.44 -0.82
CA PHE A 162 -2.36 6.98 0.35
C PHE A 162 -1.01 7.70 0.49
N GLY A 163 -0.65 8.61 -0.41
CA GLY A 163 0.65 9.29 -0.39
C GLY A 163 1.82 8.40 -0.82
N VAL A 164 1.54 7.23 -1.41
CA VAL A 164 2.57 6.28 -1.87
C VAL A 164 2.64 6.28 -3.40
N PRO A 165 3.76 6.65 -4.03
CA PRO A 165 3.87 6.58 -5.48
C PRO A 165 3.65 5.17 -6.00
N ASN A 166 2.96 5.04 -7.14
CA ASN A 166 2.68 3.74 -7.76
C ASN A 166 3.93 2.87 -7.92
N TRP A 167 5.08 3.44 -8.29
CA TRP A 167 6.32 2.68 -8.46
C TRP A 167 6.85 2.10 -7.15
N VAL A 168 6.73 2.83 -6.03
CA VAL A 168 7.11 2.34 -4.69
C VAL A 168 6.16 1.23 -4.28
N PHE A 169 4.87 1.46 -4.46
CA PHE A 169 3.83 0.49 -4.14
C PHE A 169 4.01 -0.83 -4.92
N LEU A 170 4.28 -0.75 -6.22
CA LEU A 170 4.60 -1.89 -7.08
C LEU A 170 5.88 -2.61 -6.62
N ALA A 171 6.90 -1.86 -6.20
CA ALA A 171 8.13 -2.43 -5.67
C ALA A 171 7.87 -3.21 -4.37
N ILE A 172 7.08 -2.66 -3.42
CA ILE A 172 6.69 -3.38 -2.19
C ILE A 172 5.98 -4.69 -2.54
N GLY A 173 5.04 -4.68 -3.49
CA GLY A 173 4.39 -5.90 -3.96
C GLY A 173 5.36 -6.92 -4.55
N ARG A 174 6.33 -6.48 -5.37
CA ARG A 174 7.40 -7.36 -5.92
C ARG A 174 8.29 -7.93 -4.82
N ILE A 175 8.63 -7.15 -3.80
CA ILE A 175 9.44 -7.61 -2.67
C ILE A 175 8.67 -8.63 -1.84
N ALA A 176 7.37 -8.41 -1.59
CA ALA A 176 6.52 -9.37 -0.88
C ALA A 176 6.46 -10.72 -1.63
N SER A 177 6.30 -10.71 -2.95
CA SER A 177 6.36 -11.94 -3.76
C SER A 177 7.73 -12.59 -3.75
N LEU A 178 8.81 -11.81 -3.71
CA LEU A 178 10.17 -12.34 -3.57
C LEU A 178 10.36 -13.02 -2.21
N ALA A 179 9.82 -12.43 -1.14
CA ALA A 179 9.85 -13.00 0.21
C ALA A 179 9.06 -14.33 0.27
N ALA A 180 7.86 -14.36 -0.31
CA ALA A 180 7.04 -15.56 -0.43
C ALA A 180 7.77 -16.67 -1.20
N TRP A 181 8.34 -16.34 -2.36
CA TRP A 181 9.15 -17.27 -3.15
C TRP A 181 10.36 -17.77 -2.37
N LYS A 182 11.10 -16.90 -1.66
CA LYS A 182 12.24 -17.29 -0.82
C LYS A 182 11.80 -18.30 0.24
N ARG A 183 10.65 -18.08 0.89
CA ARG A 183 10.08 -18.97 1.89
C ARG A 183 9.72 -20.34 1.30
N GLU A 184 9.05 -20.37 0.15
CA GLU A 184 8.70 -21.60 -0.56
C GLU A 184 9.94 -22.41 -0.95
N GLN A 185 10.98 -21.75 -1.50
CA GLN A 185 12.22 -22.42 -1.86
C GLN A 185 13.01 -22.91 -0.64
N LYS A 186 12.97 -22.19 0.49
CA LYS A 186 13.53 -22.69 1.76
C LYS A 186 12.80 -23.95 2.23
N GLN A 187 11.46 -23.95 2.19
CA GLN A 187 10.65 -25.11 2.58
C GLN A 187 10.89 -26.33 1.67
N ALA A 188 11.11 -26.11 0.38
CA ALA A 188 11.45 -27.14 -0.59
C ALA A 188 12.94 -27.56 -0.56
N ASN A 189 13.77 -26.98 0.31
CA ASN A 189 15.23 -27.17 0.35
C ASN A 189 15.92 -26.91 -1.01
N SER A 190 15.38 -26.00 -1.83
CA SER A 190 15.84 -25.69 -3.19
C SER A 190 16.27 -24.24 -3.37
N LEU A 191 16.44 -23.49 -2.28
CA LEU A 191 16.82 -22.08 -2.34
C LEU A 191 18.19 -21.88 -2.98
N SER A 192 18.19 -21.27 -4.16
CA SER A 192 19.40 -20.76 -4.82
C SER A 192 19.62 -19.30 -4.46
N ILE A 193 20.76 -19.01 -3.82
CA ILE A 193 21.17 -17.64 -3.45
C ILE A 193 21.44 -16.80 -4.70
N THR A 194 21.99 -17.38 -5.76
CA THR A 194 22.23 -16.67 -7.01
C THR A 194 20.91 -16.25 -7.68
N CYS A 195 19.90 -17.11 -7.66
CA CYS A 195 18.56 -16.76 -8.15
C CYS A 195 17.88 -15.69 -7.28
N LEU A 196 18.05 -15.77 -5.95
CA LEU A 196 17.52 -14.76 -5.02
C LEU A 196 18.13 -13.38 -5.32
N VAL A 197 19.46 -13.30 -5.42
CA VAL A 197 20.18 -12.05 -5.72
C VAL A 197 19.80 -11.52 -7.10
N ALA A 198 19.75 -12.37 -8.13
CA ALA A 198 19.39 -11.94 -9.48
C ALA A 198 17.99 -11.27 -9.52
N ARG A 199 16.99 -11.85 -8.84
CA ARG A 199 15.65 -11.25 -8.76
C ARG A 199 15.60 -9.96 -7.94
N ALA A 200 16.45 -9.86 -6.91
CA ALA A 200 16.52 -8.68 -6.06
C ALA A 200 17.20 -7.48 -6.74
N VAL A 201 18.24 -7.72 -7.53
CA VAL A 201 19.02 -6.67 -8.23
C VAL A 201 18.10 -5.80 -9.11
N ASP A 202 17.18 -6.41 -9.85
CA ASP A 202 16.24 -5.67 -10.70
C ASP A 202 15.30 -4.75 -9.90
N ILE A 203 14.90 -5.17 -8.69
CA ILE A 203 14.05 -4.36 -7.80
C ILE A 203 14.89 -3.24 -7.17
N GLU A 204 16.08 -3.58 -6.67
CA GLU A 204 16.97 -2.64 -6.00
C GLU A 204 17.42 -1.51 -6.92
N GLN A 205 17.81 -1.84 -8.16
CA GLN A 205 18.27 -0.86 -9.13
C GLN A 205 17.16 0.14 -9.50
N ASP A 206 15.93 -0.33 -9.72
CA ASP A 206 14.77 0.52 -10.02
C ASP A 206 14.44 1.43 -8.82
N LEU A 207 14.40 0.88 -7.60
CA LEU A 207 14.18 1.65 -6.37
C LEU A 207 15.25 2.73 -6.18
N ARG A 208 16.54 2.37 -6.28
CA ARG A 208 17.66 3.32 -6.09
C ARG A 208 17.64 4.42 -7.15
N THR A 209 17.42 4.08 -8.42
CA THR A 209 17.38 5.06 -9.52
C THR A 209 16.28 6.10 -9.28
N ARG A 210 15.05 5.65 -9.00
CA ARG A 210 13.92 6.56 -8.75
C ARG A 210 14.05 7.32 -7.43
N THR A 211 14.71 6.73 -6.42
CA THR A 211 15.01 7.42 -5.16
C THR A 211 15.97 8.58 -5.38
N ILE A 212 16.97 8.44 -6.25
CA ILE A 212 17.88 9.54 -6.62
C ILE A 212 17.10 10.67 -7.30
N GLU A 213 16.23 10.35 -8.26
CA GLU A 213 15.36 11.33 -8.92
C GLU A 213 14.46 12.05 -7.91
N LEU A 214 13.90 11.30 -6.96
CA LEU A 214 13.05 11.83 -5.91
C LEU A 214 13.83 12.74 -4.94
N ASP A 215 15.07 12.39 -4.60
CA ASP A 215 15.95 13.23 -3.78
C ASP A 215 16.29 14.55 -4.49
N LEU A 216 16.56 14.52 -5.80
CA LEU A 216 16.78 15.72 -6.59
C LEU A 216 15.53 16.63 -6.58
N TRP A 217 14.34 16.05 -6.74
CA TRP A 217 13.10 16.79 -6.68
C TRP A 217 12.82 17.38 -5.29
N LEU A 218 12.93 16.56 -4.24
CA LEU A 218 12.73 16.99 -2.85
C LEU A 218 13.68 18.14 -2.46
N ASN A 219 14.94 18.11 -2.90
CA ASN A 219 15.92 19.16 -2.63
C ASN A 219 15.68 20.45 -3.45
N SER A 220 14.95 20.36 -4.56
CA SER A 220 14.53 21.54 -5.35
C SER A 220 13.32 22.28 -4.77
N LEU A 221 12.56 21.61 -3.89
CA LEU A 221 11.34 22.17 -3.31
C LEU A 221 11.69 23.03 -2.09
N PRO A 222 11.05 24.21 -1.93
CA PRO A 222 11.22 25.01 -0.73
C PRO A 222 10.63 24.26 0.48
N PRO A 223 11.32 24.19 1.63
CA PRO A 223 10.87 23.45 2.82
C PRO A 223 9.67 24.06 3.52
N THR A 224 9.12 25.18 3.04
CA THR A 224 8.04 25.90 3.70
C THR A 224 7.14 26.54 2.65
N GLN A 225 6.02 25.88 2.34
CA GLN A 225 4.87 26.58 1.79
C GLN A 225 3.68 26.26 2.69
N VAL A 226 3.36 27.25 3.52
CA VAL A 226 2.06 27.36 4.18
C VAL A 226 1.01 27.08 3.11
N VAL A 227 0.11 26.12 3.38
CA VAL A 227 -1.08 25.92 2.54
C VAL A 227 -1.84 27.25 2.58
N VAL A 228 -1.68 28.07 1.54
CA VAL A 228 -2.58 29.21 1.32
C VAL A 228 -3.89 28.58 0.89
N VAL A 229 -4.73 28.26 1.88
CA VAL A 229 -6.15 28.04 1.62
C VAL A 229 -6.65 29.38 1.10
N ASP A 230 -6.80 29.50 -0.22
CA ASP A 230 -7.47 30.67 -0.79
C ASP A 230 -8.91 30.65 -0.28
N PRO A 231 -9.29 31.59 0.62
CA PRO A 231 -10.63 31.61 1.20
C PRO A 231 -11.72 31.89 0.15
N SER A 232 -11.33 32.34 -1.05
CA SER A 232 -12.24 32.66 -2.14
C SER A 232 -12.61 31.45 -3.02
N ASN A 233 -11.94 30.30 -2.87
CA ASN A 233 -12.23 29.10 -3.65
C ASN A 233 -12.73 27.94 -2.77
N PRO A 234 -14.06 27.72 -2.66
CA PRO A 234 -14.65 26.64 -1.87
C PRO A 234 -14.34 25.22 -2.40
N LEU A 235 -13.66 25.09 -3.53
CA LEU A 235 -13.19 23.82 -4.12
C LEU A 235 -11.71 23.52 -3.81
N SER A 236 -10.99 24.41 -3.12
CA SER A 236 -9.60 24.17 -2.73
C SER A 236 -9.54 23.06 -1.67
N THR A 237 -9.26 21.84 -2.10
CA THR A 237 -8.99 20.72 -1.20
C THR A 237 -7.66 20.96 -0.48
N PRO A 238 -7.56 20.68 0.83
CA PRO A 238 -6.28 20.71 1.53
C PRO A 238 -5.39 19.62 0.94
N THR A 239 -4.54 20.00 0.00
CA THR A 239 -3.53 19.12 -0.59
C THR A 239 -2.28 19.25 0.26
N PHE A 240 -1.62 18.13 0.58
CA PHE A 240 -0.29 18.17 1.19
C PHE A 240 0.61 19.10 0.38
N ALA A 241 1.42 19.92 1.07
CA ALA A 241 2.40 20.73 0.40
C ALA A 241 3.27 19.81 -0.50
N PRO A 242 3.69 20.25 -1.70
CA PRO A 242 4.49 19.42 -2.59
C PRO A 242 5.71 18.79 -1.91
N TYR A 243 6.31 19.51 -0.95
CA TYR A 243 7.40 19.01 -0.11
C TYR A 243 6.98 17.84 0.79
N ASP A 244 5.86 17.94 1.49
CA ASP A 244 5.37 16.87 2.37
C ASP A 244 5.04 15.61 1.57
N ARG A 245 4.42 15.77 0.39
CA ARG A 245 4.15 14.67 -0.54
C ARG A 245 5.45 13.99 -0.96
N ALA A 246 6.43 14.77 -1.44
CA ALA A 246 7.74 14.26 -1.82
C ALA A 246 8.46 13.55 -0.66
N LEU A 247 8.36 14.08 0.56
CA LEU A 247 8.97 13.52 1.77
C LEU A 247 8.32 12.18 2.15
N ILE A 248 6.99 12.08 2.15
CA ILE A 248 6.25 10.83 2.41
C ILE A 248 6.65 9.78 1.37
N SER A 249 6.62 10.14 0.07
CA SER A 249 7.07 9.28 -1.02
C SER A 249 8.49 8.75 -0.81
N ARG A 250 9.38 9.60 -0.29
CA ARG A 250 10.79 9.27 -0.01
C ARG A 250 10.96 8.34 1.18
N ILE A 251 10.13 8.49 2.23
CA ILE A 251 10.06 7.60 3.39
C ILE A 251 9.61 6.21 2.96
N TRP A 252 8.55 6.12 2.16
CA TRP A 252 8.05 4.85 1.63
C TRP A 252 9.10 4.14 0.75
N ALA A 253 9.78 4.86 -0.13
CA ALA A 253 10.85 4.30 -0.95
C ALA A 253 12.01 3.74 -0.11
N GLN A 254 12.42 4.47 0.95
CA GLN A 254 13.49 4.02 1.84
C GLN A 254 13.10 2.78 2.65
N ALA A 255 11.84 2.71 3.11
CA ALA A 255 11.33 1.54 3.79
C ALA A 255 11.24 0.32 2.86
N ALA A 256 10.83 0.51 1.59
CA ALA A 256 10.86 -0.55 0.58
C ALA A 256 12.28 -1.09 0.36
N LEU A 257 13.29 -0.21 0.28
CA LEU A 257 14.71 -0.62 0.22
C LEU A 257 15.12 -1.42 1.47
N THR A 258 14.75 -0.95 2.66
CA THR A 258 15.02 -1.67 3.92
C THR A 258 14.40 -3.06 3.92
N TYR A 259 13.15 -3.16 3.46
CA TYR A 259 12.44 -4.43 3.35
C TYR A 259 13.16 -5.38 2.38
N LEU A 260 13.57 -4.91 1.21
CA LEU A 260 14.34 -5.70 0.25
C LEU A 260 15.67 -6.19 0.83
N LEU A 261 16.42 -5.32 1.51
CA LEU A 261 17.69 -5.69 2.15
C LEU A 261 17.50 -6.83 3.15
N VAL A 262 16.46 -6.80 3.97
CA VAL A 262 16.16 -7.89 4.91
C VAL A 262 15.71 -9.16 4.18
N VAL A 263 14.92 -9.04 3.10
CA VAL A 263 14.53 -10.20 2.29
C VAL A 263 15.75 -10.88 1.65
N VAL A 264 16.78 -10.13 1.24
CA VAL A 264 18.00 -10.69 0.65
C VAL A 264 18.96 -11.19 1.72
N SER A 265 19.38 -10.32 2.63
CA SER A 265 20.43 -10.56 3.62
C SER A 265 19.97 -11.28 4.89
N GLY A 266 18.66 -11.43 5.10
CA GLY A 266 18.10 -11.94 6.35
C GLY A 266 17.99 -10.87 7.44
N TRP A 267 17.56 -11.27 8.63
CA TRP A 267 17.40 -10.36 9.77
C TRP A 267 18.76 -10.03 10.39
N GLN A 268 19.45 -9.06 9.79
CA GLN A 268 20.80 -8.66 10.23
C GLN A 268 20.86 -7.15 10.55
N PRO A 269 20.34 -6.69 11.70
CA PRO A 269 20.39 -5.27 12.08
C PRO A 269 21.81 -4.69 12.16
N SER A 270 22.84 -5.52 12.34
CA SER A 270 24.26 -5.13 12.34
C SER A 270 24.84 -4.88 10.94
N ASN A 271 24.14 -5.27 9.88
CA ASN A 271 24.56 -5.04 8.49
C ASN A 271 24.64 -3.52 8.21
N THR A 272 25.73 -3.08 7.59
CA THR A 272 26.01 -1.66 7.34
C THR A 272 24.97 -1.00 6.43
N ASP A 273 24.48 -1.71 5.42
CA ASP A 273 23.49 -1.19 4.47
C ASP A 273 22.14 -1.00 5.16
N ILE A 274 21.75 -1.98 5.99
CA ILE A 274 20.54 -1.90 6.82
C ILE A 274 20.64 -0.73 7.80
N ARG A 275 21.75 -0.58 8.53
CA ARG A 275 21.95 0.55 9.46
C ARG A 275 21.92 1.91 8.77
N THR A 276 22.51 2.01 7.58
CA THR A 276 22.49 3.22 6.76
C THR A 276 21.07 3.54 6.31
N SER A 277 20.32 2.52 5.90
CA SER A 277 18.92 2.64 5.51
C SER A 277 18.06 3.15 6.67
N ILE A 278 18.21 2.58 7.86
CA ILE A 278 17.48 2.98 9.08
C ILE A 278 17.80 4.44 9.45
N THR A 279 19.08 4.79 9.46
CA THR A 279 19.52 6.16 9.78
C THR A 279 18.94 7.17 8.80
N THR A 280 18.88 6.82 7.52
CA THR A 280 18.24 7.63 6.47
C THR A 280 16.73 7.76 6.70
N THR A 281 16.02 6.68 7.03
CA THR A 281 14.58 6.79 7.32
C THR A 281 14.30 7.62 8.57
N ILE A 282 15.11 7.50 9.63
CA ILE A 282 14.98 8.31 10.84
C ILE A 282 15.13 9.81 10.53
N SER A 283 16.13 10.19 9.73
CA SER A 283 16.32 11.60 9.36
C SER A 283 15.17 12.14 8.50
N LEU A 284 14.54 11.30 7.68
CA LEU A 284 13.34 11.65 6.93
C LEU A 284 12.11 11.79 7.84
N LEU A 285 11.92 10.88 8.79
CA LEU A 285 10.82 10.93 9.77
C LEU A 285 10.89 12.19 10.65
N GLN A 286 12.11 12.63 11.00
CA GLN A 286 12.34 13.89 11.75
C GLN A 286 11.89 15.15 11.00
N ARG A 287 11.78 15.07 9.67
CA ARG A 287 11.37 16.19 8.81
C ARG A 287 9.86 16.28 8.62
N LEU A 288 9.08 15.34 9.17
CA LEU A 288 7.62 15.38 9.07
C LEU A 288 7.07 16.62 9.77
N SER A 289 6.27 17.40 9.03
CA SER A 289 5.71 18.68 9.47
C SER A 289 4.73 18.58 10.65
N SER A 290 4.14 17.40 10.90
CA SER A 290 3.16 17.18 11.96
C SER A 290 3.25 15.75 12.52
N PRO A 291 3.08 15.56 13.84
CA PRO A 291 2.93 14.23 14.44
C PRO A 291 1.81 13.39 13.82
N VAL A 292 0.77 14.02 13.27
CA VAL A 292 -0.36 13.33 12.64
C VAL A 292 0.05 12.68 11.31
N SER A 293 1.04 13.24 10.61
CA SER A 293 1.56 12.69 9.35
C SER A 293 2.20 11.31 9.55
N LEU A 294 2.51 10.91 10.78
CA LEU A 294 2.96 9.55 11.07
C LEU A 294 1.94 8.48 10.63
N ARG A 295 0.65 8.82 10.62
CA ARG A 295 -0.43 7.93 10.15
C ARG A 295 -0.38 7.64 8.65
N THR A 296 0.34 8.41 7.85
CA THR A 296 0.50 8.14 6.41
C THR A 296 1.73 7.29 6.11
N VAL A 297 2.51 6.94 7.13
CA VAL A 297 3.78 6.20 7.02
C VAL A 297 3.89 5.10 8.09
N VAL A 298 2.78 4.48 8.48
CA VAL A 298 2.75 3.44 9.53
C VAL A 298 3.59 2.23 9.16
N TRP A 299 3.45 1.70 7.94
CA TRP A 299 4.29 0.59 7.46
C TRP A 299 5.78 0.97 7.43
N PRO A 300 6.21 2.10 6.82
CA PRO A 300 7.60 2.56 6.90
C PRO A 300 8.13 2.72 8.33
N PHE A 301 7.31 3.26 9.22
CA PHE A 301 7.62 3.45 10.64
C PHE A 301 7.90 2.10 11.31
N ALA A 302 7.06 1.09 11.08
CA ALA A 302 7.24 -0.25 11.62
C ALA A 302 8.44 -1.00 11.04
N VAL A 303 8.60 -1.01 9.71
CA VAL A 303 9.73 -1.65 9.03
C VAL A 303 11.06 -1.13 9.57
N THR A 304 11.15 0.19 9.72
CA THR A 304 12.37 0.84 10.23
C THR A 304 12.56 0.61 11.72
N GLY A 305 11.49 0.77 12.50
CA GLY A 305 11.52 0.68 13.95
C GLY A 305 11.86 -0.70 14.47
N CYS A 306 11.38 -1.77 13.83
CA CYS A 306 11.73 -3.14 14.24
C CYS A 306 13.23 -3.44 14.13
N LEU A 307 13.97 -2.72 13.27
CA LEU A 307 15.42 -2.87 13.11
C LEU A 307 16.23 -1.79 13.85
N ALA A 308 15.57 -0.85 14.52
CA ALA A 308 16.23 0.25 15.23
C ALA A 308 17.24 -0.27 16.27
N THR A 309 18.32 0.47 16.52
CA THR A 309 19.27 0.18 17.60
C THR A 309 18.75 0.65 18.96
N LEU A 310 19.33 0.18 20.07
CA LEU A 310 18.94 0.59 21.44
C LEU A 310 18.89 2.12 21.60
N CYS A 311 19.85 2.84 21.02
CA CYS A 311 19.90 4.31 21.10
C CYS A 311 18.78 4.99 20.29
N GLN A 312 18.18 4.29 19.33
CA GLN A 312 17.15 4.83 18.45
C GLN A 312 15.73 4.50 18.95
N GLU A 313 15.55 3.51 19.83
CA GLU A 313 14.21 3.11 20.31
C GLU A 313 13.43 4.28 20.94
N GLN A 314 14.12 5.13 21.69
CA GLN A 314 13.49 6.29 22.33
C GLN A 314 12.89 7.25 21.30
N PHE A 315 13.56 7.43 20.16
CA PHE A 315 13.04 8.28 19.07
C PHE A 315 11.67 7.79 18.56
N PHE A 316 11.50 6.47 18.38
CA PHE A 316 10.22 5.90 17.95
C PHE A 316 9.12 6.05 19.01
N ARG A 317 9.46 5.87 20.30
CA ARG A 317 8.53 6.11 21.42
C ARG A 317 8.12 7.59 21.50
N ASP A 318 9.07 8.50 21.32
CA ASP A 318 8.82 9.94 21.37
C ASP A 318 7.92 10.40 20.21
N LEU A 319 8.12 9.87 19.00
CA LEU A 319 7.25 10.15 17.86
C LEU A 319 5.79 9.80 18.14
N VAL A 320 5.50 8.62 18.70
CA VAL A 320 4.13 8.21 19.03
C VAL A 320 3.57 9.06 20.18
N THR A 321 4.38 9.33 21.21
CA THR A 321 3.98 10.17 22.35
C THR A 321 3.62 11.58 21.92
N SER A 322 4.34 12.13 20.92
CA SER A 322 4.08 13.47 20.37
C SER A 322 2.73 13.62 19.68
N MET A 323 2.07 12.50 19.33
CA MET A 323 0.70 12.52 18.80
C MET A 323 -0.36 12.84 19.86
N GLY A 324 0.00 12.84 21.15
CA GLY A 324 -0.91 13.17 22.25
C GLY A 324 -2.13 12.22 22.29
N PRO A 325 -3.37 12.73 22.45
CA PRO A 325 -4.57 11.90 22.50
C PRO A 325 -4.80 11.02 21.26
N LEU A 326 -4.23 11.41 20.11
CA LEU A 326 -4.39 10.69 18.85
C LEU A 326 -3.63 9.36 18.82
N GLN A 327 -2.76 9.09 19.78
CA GLN A 327 -2.08 7.78 19.96
C GLN A 327 -3.03 6.67 20.41
N ALA A 328 -4.18 7.03 21.00
CA ALA A 328 -5.09 6.05 21.62
C ALA A 328 -5.78 5.13 20.60
N PHE A 329 -5.79 5.53 19.32
CA PHE A 329 -6.47 4.81 18.24
C PHE A 329 -5.53 4.54 17.08
N GLY A 330 -5.64 3.33 16.54
CA GLY A 330 -5.12 2.99 15.22
C GLY A 330 -3.81 2.21 15.19
N THR A 331 -3.39 1.96 13.95
CA THR A 331 -2.28 1.11 13.51
C THR A 331 -0.90 1.60 13.99
N VAL A 332 -0.73 2.90 14.27
CA VAL A 332 0.54 3.46 14.80
C VAL A 332 0.89 2.90 16.18
N ARG A 333 -0.11 2.74 17.06
CA ARG A 333 0.12 2.18 18.39
C ARG A 333 0.45 0.69 18.31
N GLU A 334 -0.28 -0.03 17.47
CA GLU A 334 -0.01 -1.45 17.19
C GLU A 334 1.40 -1.62 16.60
N ALA A 335 1.82 -0.74 15.68
CA ALA A 335 3.18 -0.71 15.14
C ALA A 335 4.23 -0.57 16.26
N LEU A 336 4.04 0.35 17.20
CA LEU A 336 4.97 0.53 18.32
C LEU A 336 5.01 -0.72 19.23
N GLN A 337 3.86 -1.33 19.51
CA GLN A 337 3.80 -2.57 20.30
C GLN A 337 4.56 -3.72 19.63
N VAL A 338 4.43 -3.84 18.30
CA VAL A 338 5.21 -4.80 17.52
C VAL A 338 6.72 -4.51 17.66
N MET A 339 7.12 -3.25 17.52
CA MET A 339 8.54 -2.87 17.67
C MET A 339 9.08 -3.21 19.05
N GLU A 340 8.35 -2.85 20.12
CA GLU A 340 8.76 -3.14 21.49
C GLU A 340 8.87 -4.64 21.76
N HIS A 341 7.97 -5.44 21.18
CA HIS A 341 8.07 -6.90 21.26
C HIS A 341 9.32 -7.43 20.55
N VAL A 342 9.65 -6.90 19.37
CA VAL A 342 10.85 -7.27 18.61
C VAL A 342 12.12 -6.85 19.38
N TRP A 343 12.16 -5.64 19.92
CA TRP A 343 13.29 -5.13 20.71
C TRP A 343 13.55 -5.99 21.95
N GLY A 344 12.49 -6.42 22.65
CA GLY A 344 12.60 -7.30 23.82
C GLY A 344 13.15 -8.71 23.51
N ARG A 345 13.21 -9.11 22.24
CA ARG A 345 13.70 -10.44 21.81
C ARG A 345 15.03 -10.38 21.06
N ARG A 346 15.66 -9.19 20.95
CA ARG A 346 16.84 -8.95 20.12
C ARG A 346 17.95 -9.97 20.31
N ASP A 347 18.33 -10.27 21.55
CA ASP A 347 19.40 -11.23 21.87
C ASP A 347 19.12 -12.63 21.29
N CYS A 348 17.85 -13.06 21.28
CA CYS A 348 17.47 -14.34 20.68
C CYS A 348 17.45 -14.28 19.14
N LEU A 349 17.07 -13.14 18.57
CA LEU A 349 16.99 -12.95 17.12
C LEU A 349 18.37 -12.89 16.46
N GLU A 350 19.35 -12.32 17.15
CA GLU A 350 20.75 -12.28 16.67
C GLU A 350 21.37 -13.68 16.57
N LEU A 351 20.89 -14.64 17.37
CA LEU A 351 21.31 -16.04 17.33
C LEU A 351 20.67 -16.82 16.15
N MET A 352 19.62 -16.30 15.52
CA MET A 352 18.90 -16.96 14.43
C MET A 352 18.50 -15.99 13.29
N PRO A 353 19.49 -15.38 12.59
CA PRO A 353 19.22 -14.34 11.58
C PRO A 353 18.44 -14.84 10.36
N ASP A 354 18.44 -16.16 10.11
CA ASP A 354 17.79 -16.78 8.96
C ASP A 354 16.34 -17.22 9.19
N THR A 355 15.87 -17.23 10.45
CA THR A 355 14.53 -17.69 10.83
C THR A 355 13.57 -16.53 11.11
N TRP A 356 14.09 -15.36 11.48
CA TRP A 356 13.28 -14.18 11.73
C TRP A 356 13.19 -13.26 10.51
N ASN A 357 12.06 -12.58 10.37
CA ASN A 357 11.72 -11.73 9.24
C ASN A 357 10.57 -10.76 9.62
N PHE A 358 10.14 -9.92 8.69
CA PHE A 358 9.05 -8.99 8.93
C PHE A 358 7.70 -9.67 9.15
N GLY A 359 7.44 -10.82 8.50
CA GLY A 359 6.22 -11.58 8.79
C GLY A 359 6.15 -12.02 10.24
N ALA A 360 7.21 -12.65 10.74
CA ALA A 360 7.31 -13.05 12.15
C ALA A 360 7.20 -11.85 13.10
N SER A 361 7.75 -10.69 12.71
CA SER A 361 7.63 -9.44 13.47
C SER A 361 6.18 -8.97 13.54
N PHE A 362 5.49 -8.86 12.41
CA PHE A 362 4.14 -8.30 12.33
C PHE A 362 3.06 -9.25 12.86
N VAL A 363 3.37 -10.52 13.07
CA VAL A 363 2.50 -11.50 13.74
C VAL A 363 2.84 -11.70 15.23
N SER A 364 3.90 -11.04 15.73
CA SER A 364 4.47 -11.31 17.06
C SER A 364 3.54 -11.04 18.25
N LEU A 365 2.50 -10.21 18.06
CA LEU A 365 1.48 -9.93 19.06
C LEU A 365 0.37 -11.01 19.13
N GLY A 366 0.52 -12.11 18.39
CA GLY A 366 -0.45 -13.22 18.36
C GLY A 366 -1.52 -13.09 17.27
N HIS A 367 -1.48 -12.02 16.48
CA HIS A 367 -2.30 -11.78 15.31
C HIS A 367 -1.49 -11.02 14.25
N PRO A 368 -1.81 -11.15 12.95
CA PRO A 368 -1.14 -10.36 11.92
C PRO A 368 -1.60 -8.91 11.95
N ALA A 369 -0.68 -8.00 12.29
CA ALA A 369 -0.91 -6.56 12.31
C ALA A 369 -1.02 -6.01 10.87
N LEU A 370 -2.09 -5.26 10.58
CA LEU A 370 -2.24 -4.55 9.31
C LEU A 370 -1.78 -3.11 9.48
N LEU A 371 -0.54 -2.85 9.08
CA LEU A 371 0.18 -1.60 9.36
C LEU A 371 -0.07 -0.54 8.28
N VAL A 372 -1.31 -0.06 8.19
CA VAL A 372 -1.77 0.90 7.17
C VAL A 372 -2.02 2.30 7.69
#